data_AF-A0A558R548-F1
#
_entry.id   AF-A0A558R548-F1
#
_cell.length_a   1.000
_cell.length_b   1.000
_cell.length_c   1.000
_cell.angle_alpha   90.00
_cell.angle_beta   90.00
_cell.angle_gamma   90.00
#
_symmetry.space_group_name_H-M   'P 1'
#
loop_
_entity.id
_entity.type
_entity.pdbx_description
1 polymer ?
#
loop_
_entity_poly.entity_id
_entity_poly.type
_entity_poly.pdbx_seq_one_letter_code
_entity_poly.pdbx_strand_id
1 'polypeptide(L)'
;MSGGTRLEAGSVIVIEPGAAAEAAAASDDAVLLVFNPTAALPASSCAGGNVHILPADRVPRMVRLNERANVGAAIFADSACPTCELWLHESAFHDGDFNVDLHSHSEDEIIVVTAGEIVLGQRRYGRGTAIAVAKEAVYGFRTGREGLTFINFRPSHPTYRTADGTRVIDEQALYMGSLGRPPYLPVVMAGATV
;
A
#
# COMPACT_ATOMS: atom_id res chain seq x y z
N MET A 1 30.60 3.01 -4.99
CA MET A 1 29.30 2.80 -5.68
C MET A 1 28.85 4.15 -6.23
N SER A 2 28.99 4.40 -7.53
CA SER A 2 28.60 5.66 -8.16
C SER A 2 27.29 5.44 -8.94
N GLY A 3 26.17 5.97 -8.45
CA GLY A 3 24.87 5.93 -9.15
C GLY A 3 23.63 5.57 -8.32
N GLY A 4 23.76 5.30 -7.01
CA GLY A 4 22.61 4.97 -6.16
C GLY A 4 21.72 6.18 -5.81
N THR A 5 20.43 5.93 -5.57
CA THR A 5 19.50 6.94 -5.03
C THR A 5 19.38 6.74 -3.52
N ARG A 6 19.61 7.79 -2.74
CA ARG A 6 19.33 7.77 -1.29
C ARG A 6 17.83 7.88 -1.08
N LEU A 7 17.27 6.99 -0.26
CA LEU A 7 15.85 6.95 0.06
C LEU A 7 15.65 7.22 1.55
N GLU A 8 14.70 8.09 1.86
CA GLU A 8 14.29 8.42 3.23
C GLU A 8 13.11 7.53 3.65
N ALA A 9 12.79 7.51 4.95
CA ALA A 9 11.65 6.77 5.48
C ALA A 9 10.34 7.17 4.78
N GLY A 10 9.54 6.18 4.40
CA GLY A 10 8.31 6.38 3.61
C GLY A 10 8.52 6.39 2.09
N SER A 11 9.76 6.19 1.62
CA SER A 11 10.02 5.89 0.20
C SER A 11 9.64 4.44 -0.13
N VAL A 12 9.34 4.17 -1.40
CA VAL A 12 8.98 2.84 -1.90
C VAL A 12 9.85 2.46 -3.10
N ILE A 13 10.23 1.19 -3.15
CA ILE A 13 10.83 0.55 -4.32
C ILE A 13 9.89 -0.59 -4.75
N VAL A 14 9.50 -0.61 -6.02
CA VAL A 14 8.79 -1.75 -6.63
C VAL A 14 9.74 -2.43 -7.60
N ILE A 15 10.02 -3.71 -7.36
CA ILE A 15 10.87 -4.53 -8.22
C ILE A 15 9.97 -5.50 -8.95
N GLU A 16 9.82 -5.33 -10.26
CA GLU A 16 8.97 -6.19 -11.08
C GLU A 16 9.62 -7.56 -11.35
N PRO A 17 8.83 -8.59 -11.74
CA PRO A 17 9.39 -9.85 -12.19
C PRO A 17 10.45 -9.65 -13.28
N GLY A 18 11.61 -10.29 -13.13
CA GLY A 18 12.73 -10.17 -14.07
C GLY A 18 13.64 -8.95 -13.87
N ALA A 19 13.26 -8.01 -13.00
CA ALA A 19 14.14 -6.91 -12.57
C ALA A 19 14.95 -7.30 -11.32
N ALA A 20 16.00 -6.53 -11.04
CA ALA A 20 16.77 -6.63 -9.82
C ALA A 20 17.19 -5.24 -9.33
N ALA A 21 17.21 -5.06 -8.02
CA ALA A 21 17.77 -3.88 -7.37
C ALA A 21 18.49 -4.30 -6.09
N GLU A 22 19.49 -3.51 -5.70
CA GLU A 22 20.17 -3.65 -4.42
C GLU A 22 19.82 -2.44 -3.55
N ALA A 23 19.47 -2.70 -2.30
CA ALA A 23 19.23 -1.68 -1.29
C ALA A 23 20.11 -1.96 -0.07
N ALA A 24 20.72 -0.91 0.46
CA ALA A 24 21.52 -0.97 1.68
C ALA A 24 20.95 0.02 2.70
N ALA A 25 20.83 -0.42 3.95
CA ALA A 25 20.46 0.44 5.05
C ALA A 25 21.62 1.42 5.36
N ALA A 26 21.29 2.69 5.55
CA ALA A 26 22.27 3.69 5.97
C ALA A 26 22.55 3.66 7.49
N SER A 27 21.73 2.93 8.24
CA SER A 27 21.80 2.81 9.70
C SER A 27 21.18 1.49 10.17
N ASP A 28 21.56 1.05 11.37
CA ASP A 28 21.10 -0.22 11.97
C ASP A 28 19.63 -0.21 12.40
N ASP A 29 19.02 0.98 12.52
CA ASP A 29 17.62 1.18 12.91
C ASP A 29 16.66 1.27 11.71
N ALA A 30 17.17 1.17 10.48
CA ALA A 30 16.35 1.18 9.28
C ALA A 30 15.43 -0.07 9.23
N VAL A 31 14.13 0.17 9.05
CA VAL A 31 13.13 -0.90 8.88
C VAL A 31 12.68 -0.93 7.43
N LEU A 32 12.84 -2.08 6.79
CA LEU A 32 12.30 -2.34 5.45
C LEU A 32 11.07 -3.26 5.56
N LEU A 33 9.93 -2.79 5.07
CA LEU A 33 8.75 -3.63 4.86
C LEU A 33 8.82 -4.23 3.46
N VAL A 34 8.90 -5.55 3.37
CA VAL A 34 8.98 -6.27 2.10
C VAL A 34 7.69 -7.05 1.90
N PHE A 35 6.99 -6.72 0.81
CA PHE A 35 5.84 -7.48 0.33
C PHE A 35 6.24 -8.24 -0.91
N ASN A 36 5.90 -9.53 -0.97
CA ASN A 36 6.19 -10.35 -2.13
C ASN A 36 4.99 -11.26 -2.41
N PRO A 37 4.34 -11.17 -3.59
CA PRO A 37 3.36 -12.16 -4.00
C PRO A 37 4.03 -13.54 -4.03
N THR A 38 3.44 -14.50 -3.31
CA THR A 38 3.99 -15.86 -3.28
C THR A 38 3.84 -16.54 -4.66
N ALA A 39 4.67 -17.55 -4.94
CA ALA A 39 4.58 -18.36 -6.16
C ALA A 39 3.24 -19.12 -6.34
N ALA A 40 2.36 -19.09 -5.33
CA ALA A 40 1.01 -19.64 -5.41
C ALA A 40 0.04 -18.72 -6.16
N LEU A 41 0.40 -17.45 -6.40
CA LEU A 41 -0.38 -16.56 -7.23
C LEU A 41 -0.12 -16.84 -8.71
N PRO A 42 -1.14 -16.71 -9.58
CA PRO A 42 -0.93 -16.77 -11.02
C PRO A 42 0.18 -15.82 -11.45
N ALA A 43 0.99 -16.23 -12.42
CA ALA A 43 1.97 -15.32 -13.01
C ALA A 43 1.24 -14.07 -13.52
N SER A 44 1.76 -12.90 -13.17
CA SER A 44 1.24 -11.64 -13.69
C SER A 44 1.21 -11.67 -15.21
N SER A 45 0.16 -11.13 -15.80
CA SER A 45 0.08 -10.95 -17.25
C SER A 45 0.95 -9.80 -17.75
N CYS A 46 1.48 -8.98 -16.85
CA CYS A 46 2.34 -7.85 -17.18
C CYS A 46 3.75 -8.31 -17.59
N ALA A 47 4.39 -7.51 -18.46
CA ALA A 47 5.73 -7.83 -18.97
C ALA A 47 6.83 -7.82 -17.89
N GLY A 48 6.65 -7.04 -16.82
CA GLY A 48 7.66 -6.84 -15.78
C GLY A 48 8.93 -6.16 -16.29
N GLY A 49 10.04 -6.41 -15.59
CA GLY A 49 11.38 -5.98 -15.98
C GLY A 49 11.82 -4.60 -15.50
N ASN A 50 10.97 -3.84 -14.81
CA ASN A 50 11.31 -2.50 -14.32
C ASN A 50 11.58 -2.44 -12.81
N VAL A 51 12.29 -1.40 -12.41
CA VAL A 51 12.41 -0.97 -11.01
C VAL A 51 11.78 0.42 -10.91
N HIS A 52 10.74 0.54 -10.08
CA HIS A 52 10.13 1.83 -9.78
C HIS A 52 10.65 2.34 -8.44
N ILE A 53 11.02 3.61 -8.39
CA ILE A 53 11.46 4.28 -7.17
C ILE A 53 10.53 5.46 -6.91
N LEU A 54 9.86 5.47 -5.76
CA LEU A 54 9.02 6.56 -5.29
C LEU A 54 9.64 7.17 -4.01
N PRO A 55 10.37 8.28 -4.12
CA PRO A 55 10.87 9.01 -2.96
C PRO A 55 9.73 9.47 -2.04
N ALA A 56 9.99 9.48 -0.73
CA ALA A 56 8.99 9.84 0.29
C ALA A 56 8.33 11.21 0.07
N ASP A 57 9.10 12.19 -0.41
CA ASP A 57 8.64 13.57 -0.71
C ASP A 57 7.78 13.67 -1.97
N ARG A 58 7.71 12.59 -2.77
CA ARG A 58 6.90 12.49 -3.99
C ARG A 58 5.65 11.63 -3.83
N VAL A 59 5.47 10.97 -2.68
CA VAL A 59 4.29 10.15 -2.42
C VAL A 59 3.06 11.06 -2.41
N PRO A 60 2.07 10.84 -3.31
CA PRO A 60 0.82 11.58 -3.24
C PRO A 60 0.11 11.28 -1.92
N ARG A 61 -0.15 12.33 -1.14
CA ARG A 61 -0.75 12.26 0.20
C ARG A 61 -1.90 13.24 0.33
N MET A 62 -2.90 12.86 1.09
CA MET A 62 -3.97 13.75 1.54
C MET A 62 -4.27 13.52 3.01
N VAL A 63 -4.64 14.60 3.68
CA VAL A 63 -5.07 14.56 5.08
C VAL A 63 -6.54 14.12 5.20
N ARG A 64 -7.33 14.26 4.13
CA ARG A 64 -8.78 14.04 4.12
C ARG A 64 -9.24 13.34 2.86
N LEU A 65 -9.66 12.09 2.98
CA LEU A 65 -10.21 11.26 1.91
C LEU A 65 -11.74 11.38 1.89
N ASN A 66 -12.30 11.74 0.72
CA ASN A 66 -13.75 11.86 0.48
C ASN A 66 -14.49 12.71 1.53
N GLU A 67 -13.95 13.89 1.85
CA GLU A 67 -14.52 14.84 2.83
C GLU A 67 -14.59 14.32 4.28
N ARG A 68 -14.17 13.06 4.54
CA ARG A 68 -14.00 12.55 5.90
C ARG A 68 -12.78 13.24 6.49
N ALA A 69 -13.04 14.22 7.36
CA ALA A 69 -12.00 15.08 7.91
C ALA A 69 -10.88 14.34 8.68
N ASN A 70 -11.14 13.09 9.07
CA ASN A 70 -10.33 12.34 10.02
C ASN A 70 -9.68 11.09 9.39
N VAL A 71 -9.73 10.96 8.06
CA VAL A 71 -9.11 9.86 7.33
C VAL A 71 -8.16 10.43 6.26
N GLY A 72 -6.86 10.32 6.49
CA GLY A 72 -5.82 10.58 5.50
C GLY A 72 -5.48 9.34 4.67
N ALA A 73 -4.85 9.58 3.53
CA ALA A 73 -4.45 8.54 2.59
C ALA A 73 -3.13 8.89 1.88
N ALA A 74 -2.36 7.88 1.54
CA ALA A 74 -1.22 7.98 0.63
C ALA A 74 -1.26 6.83 -0.38
N ILE A 75 -0.90 7.08 -1.64
CA ILE A 75 -0.82 6.02 -2.66
C ILE A 75 0.62 5.82 -3.11
N PHE A 76 1.12 4.59 -2.99
CA PHE A 76 2.48 4.25 -3.39
C PHE A 76 2.53 3.51 -4.72
N ALA A 77 1.54 2.64 -4.96
CA ALA A 77 1.31 1.96 -6.22
C ALA A 77 -0.19 1.78 -6.44
N ASP A 78 -0.67 2.13 -7.63
CA ASP A 78 -2.08 2.30 -7.95
C ASP A 78 -2.64 1.19 -8.84
N SER A 79 -1.88 0.11 -9.08
CA SER A 79 -2.18 -0.98 -10.02
C SER A 79 -2.41 -0.57 -11.49
N ALA A 80 -2.11 0.67 -11.88
CA ALA A 80 -2.33 1.18 -13.25
C ALA A 80 -1.07 1.15 -14.12
N CYS A 81 0.03 0.60 -13.59
CA CYS A 81 1.30 0.52 -14.30
C CYS A 81 1.18 -0.45 -15.49
N PRO A 82 1.66 -0.10 -16.70
CA PRO A 82 1.60 -1.01 -17.85
C PRO A 82 2.37 -2.33 -17.65
N THR A 83 3.31 -2.37 -16.71
CA THR A 83 4.26 -3.46 -16.50
C THR A 83 4.13 -4.14 -15.13
N CYS A 84 3.24 -3.67 -14.26
CA CYS A 84 2.85 -4.36 -13.02
C CYS A 84 1.45 -3.96 -12.53
N GLU A 85 0.86 -4.80 -11.67
CA GLU A 85 -0.52 -4.66 -11.20
C GLU A 85 -0.66 -4.45 -9.68
N LEU A 86 0.45 -4.24 -8.98
CA LEU A 86 0.52 -4.02 -7.53
C LEU A 86 -0.37 -2.87 -7.04
N TRP A 87 -1.09 -3.09 -5.93
CA TRP A 87 -1.71 -2.05 -5.12
C TRP A 87 -1.01 -1.90 -3.77
N LEU A 88 -0.56 -0.68 -3.47
CA LEU A 88 0.11 -0.35 -2.21
C LEU A 88 -0.29 1.06 -1.76
N HIS A 89 -0.91 1.17 -0.59
CA HIS A 89 -1.34 2.47 -0.05
C HIS A 89 -1.17 2.53 1.47
N GLU A 90 -1.27 3.74 2.01
CA GLU A 90 -1.36 4.02 3.44
C GLU A 90 -2.74 4.60 3.75
N SER A 91 -3.32 4.18 4.88
CA SER A 91 -4.48 4.83 5.48
C SER A 91 -4.11 5.37 6.85
N ALA A 92 -4.55 6.60 7.16
CA ALA A 92 -4.34 7.24 8.44
C ALA A 92 -5.68 7.70 9.05
N PHE A 93 -6.11 7.07 10.13
CA PHE A 93 -7.29 7.44 10.88
C PHE A 93 -6.86 8.25 12.10
N HIS A 94 -7.20 9.54 12.10
CA HIS A 94 -6.78 10.49 13.12
C HIS A 94 -7.66 10.47 14.37
N ASP A 95 -8.88 9.97 14.23
CA ASP A 95 -9.81 9.82 15.34
C ASP A 95 -9.59 8.50 16.07
N GLY A 96 -9.56 8.59 17.40
CA GLY A 96 -9.69 7.42 18.25
C GLY A 96 -11.09 6.81 18.21
N ASP A 97 -11.18 5.50 18.40
CA ASP A 97 -12.43 4.75 18.40
C ASP A 97 -13.29 4.90 17.13
N PHE A 98 -12.68 5.34 16.02
CA PHE A 98 -13.32 5.45 14.72
C PHE A 98 -13.70 4.07 14.19
N ASN A 99 -14.95 3.90 13.77
CA ASN A 99 -15.45 2.64 13.23
C ASN A 99 -15.40 2.64 11.70
N VAL A 100 -14.78 1.62 11.13
CA VAL A 100 -14.87 1.28 9.71
C VAL A 100 -15.92 0.19 9.55
N ASP A 101 -16.93 0.48 8.72
CA ASP A 101 -18.05 -0.42 8.44
C ASP A 101 -17.58 -1.75 7.86
N LEU A 102 -18.44 -2.78 7.97
CA LEU A 102 -18.16 -4.09 7.38
C LEU A 102 -18.09 -4.01 5.85
N HIS A 103 -17.03 -4.57 5.29
CA HIS A 103 -16.77 -4.63 3.85
C HIS A 103 -15.89 -5.82 3.48
N SER A 104 -15.77 -6.08 2.19
CA SER A 104 -14.79 -7.02 1.62
C SER A 104 -14.04 -6.37 0.47
N HIS A 105 -12.92 -6.99 0.08
CA HIS A 105 -12.17 -6.65 -1.12
C HIS A 105 -12.08 -7.84 -2.07
N SER A 106 -11.94 -7.57 -3.37
CA SER A 106 -11.77 -8.61 -4.40
C SER A 106 -10.40 -9.28 -4.39
N GLU A 107 -9.44 -8.75 -3.63
CA GLU A 107 -8.06 -9.22 -3.56
C GLU A 107 -7.70 -9.64 -2.14
N ASP A 108 -6.73 -10.57 -2.01
CA ASP A 108 -6.09 -10.85 -0.73
C ASP A 108 -5.33 -9.60 -0.26
N GLU A 109 -5.35 -9.36 1.05
CA GLU A 109 -4.84 -8.13 1.64
C GLU A 109 -3.91 -8.42 2.82
N ILE A 110 -2.79 -7.69 2.85
CA ILE A 110 -1.90 -7.63 4.00
C ILE A 110 -1.91 -6.20 4.55
N ILE A 111 -2.32 -6.05 5.80
CA ILE A 111 -2.28 -4.81 6.56
C ILE A 111 -1.08 -4.85 7.51
N VAL A 112 -0.23 -3.84 7.48
CA VAL A 112 0.84 -3.65 8.47
C VAL A 112 0.57 -2.39 9.26
N VAL A 113 0.32 -2.54 10.56
CA VAL A 113 0.09 -1.39 11.46
C VAL A 113 1.42 -0.65 11.66
N THR A 114 1.47 0.62 11.27
CA THR A 114 2.68 1.45 11.36
C THR A 114 2.61 2.43 12.53
N ALA A 115 1.41 2.82 12.98
CA ALA A 115 1.17 3.60 14.19
C ALA A 115 -0.24 3.34 14.76
N GLY A 116 -0.43 3.64 16.06
CA GLY A 116 -1.71 3.45 16.73
C GLY A 116 -2.09 1.97 16.92
N GLU A 117 -3.40 1.70 16.94
CA GLU A 117 -3.94 0.33 17.08
C GLU A 117 -5.13 0.08 16.16
N ILE A 118 -5.23 -1.15 15.65
CA ILE A 118 -6.42 -1.66 14.98
C ILE A 118 -7.13 -2.67 15.90
N VAL A 119 -8.44 -2.53 16.04
CA VAL A 119 -9.30 -3.39 16.86
C VAL A 119 -10.19 -4.22 15.95
N LEU A 120 -9.94 -5.53 15.91
CA LEU A 120 -10.71 -6.51 15.14
C LEU A 120 -11.50 -7.40 16.10
N GLY A 121 -12.82 -7.19 16.17
CA GLY A 121 -13.68 -7.82 17.17
C GLY A 121 -13.23 -7.47 18.59
N GLN A 122 -12.76 -8.46 19.35
CA GLN A 122 -12.25 -8.28 20.72
C GLN A 122 -10.72 -8.20 20.82
N ARG A 123 -10.02 -8.25 19.68
CA ARG A 123 -8.56 -8.27 19.63
C ARG A 123 -8.01 -6.91 19.25
N ARG A 124 -6.87 -6.56 19.83
CA ARG A 124 -6.15 -5.30 19.60
C ARG A 124 -4.78 -5.59 19.04
N TYR A 125 -4.38 -4.85 18.03
CA TYR A 125 -3.12 -5.04 17.32
C TYR A 125 -2.44 -3.69 17.12
N GLY A 126 -1.23 -3.53 17.68
CA GLY A 126 -0.45 -2.30 17.61
C GLY A 126 0.60 -2.32 16.49
N ARG A 127 1.42 -1.27 16.46
CA ARG A 127 2.55 -1.11 15.53
C ARG A 127 3.39 -2.38 15.39
N GLY A 128 3.71 -2.73 14.14
CA GLY A 128 4.49 -3.92 13.79
C GLY A 128 3.66 -5.18 13.56
N THR A 129 2.36 -5.16 13.89
CA THR A 129 1.48 -6.29 13.58
C THR A 129 1.16 -6.34 12.09
N ALA A 130 1.33 -7.51 11.48
CA ALA A 130 0.83 -7.83 10.15
C ALA A 130 -0.47 -8.65 10.27
N ILE A 131 -1.49 -8.28 9.51
CA ILE A 131 -2.80 -8.94 9.47
C ILE A 131 -3.05 -9.36 8.02
N ALA A 132 -3.39 -10.62 7.82
CA ALA A 132 -3.81 -11.14 6.53
C ALA A 132 -5.34 -11.24 6.47
N VAL A 133 -5.93 -10.67 5.42
CA VAL A 133 -7.36 -10.74 5.11
C VAL A 133 -7.50 -11.45 3.78
N ALA A 134 -8.19 -12.59 3.77
CA ALA A 134 -8.43 -13.32 2.54
C ALA A 134 -9.40 -12.53 1.64
N LYS A 135 -9.25 -12.67 0.32
CA LYS A 135 -10.19 -12.10 -0.65
C LYS A 135 -11.63 -12.47 -0.31
N GLU A 136 -12.53 -11.53 -0.49
CA GLU A 136 -13.97 -11.63 -0.18
C GLU A 136 -14.31 -11.89 1.29
N ALA A 137 -13.32 -11.91 2.21
CA ALA A 137 -13.62 -11.97 3.64
C ALA A 137 -14.26 -10.66 4.09
N VAL A 138 -15.45 -10.76 4.71
CA VAL A 138 -16.15 -9.61 5.27
C VAL A 138 -15.54 -9.26 6.63
N TYR A 139 -15.02 -8.05 6.75
CA TYR A 139 -14.44 -7.54 7.99
C TYR A 139 -14.73 -6.04 8.16
N GLY A 140 -14.56 -5.58 9.38
CA GLY A 140 -14.56 -4.16 9.73
C GLY A 140 -13.71 -4.01 10.99
N PHE A 141 -13.35 -2.80 11.33
CA PHE A 141 -12.48 -2.55 12.47
C PHE A 141 -12.81 -1.25 13.16
N ARG A 142 -12.30 -1.12 14.38
CA ARG A 142 -12.28 0.14 15.11
C ARG A 142 -10.83 0.56 15.32
N THR A 143 -10.56 1.86 15.32
CA THR A 143 -9.24 2.37 15.70
C THR A 143 -9.05 2.30 17.22
N GLY A 144 -7.79 2.25 17.66
CA GLY A 144 -7.43 2.46 19.06
C GLY A 144 -7.74 3.89 19.51
N ARG A 145 -7.49 4.19 20.78
CA ARG A 145 -7.79 5.52 21.35
C ARG A 145 -6.96 6.65 20.73
N GLU A 146 -5.77 6.32 20.23
CA GLU A 146 -4.83 7.25 19.61
C GLU A 146 -4.92 7.26 18.07
N GLY A 147 -5.97 6.67 17.50
CA GLY A 147 -6.09 6.49 16.06
C GLY A 147 -5.31 5.28 15.52
N LEU A 148 -5.04 5.29 14.22
CA LEU A 148 -4.43 4.18 13.49
C LEU A 148 -3.75 4.67 12.20
N THR A 149 -2.55 4.20 11.93
CA THR A 149 -1.94 4.27 10.59
C THR A 149 -1.50 2.88 10.18
N PHE A 150 -1.78 2.49 8.94
CA PHE A 150 -1.32 1.24 8.38
C PHE A 150 -0.97 1.35 6.90
N ILE A 151 -0.10 0.45 6.46
CA ILE A 151 0.17 0.18 5.06
C ILE A 151 -0.64 -1.05 4.64
N ASN A 152 -1.20 -0.99 3.44
CA ASN A 152 -2.05 -2.01 2.87
C ASN A 152 -1.48 -2.43 1.52
N PHE A 153 -1.17 -3.72 1.41
CA PHE A 153 -0.66 -4.36 0.20
C PHE A 153 -1.71 -5.32 -0.36
N ARG A 154 -1.91 -5.27 -1.67
CA ARG A 154 -2.66 -6.26 -2.43
C ARG A 154 -1.92 -6.60 -3.74
N PRO A 155 -2.00 -7.85 -4.22
CA PRO A 155 -1.22 -8.28 -5.37
C PRO A 155 -1.71 -7.67 -6.70
N SER A 156 -2.99 -7.31 -6.80
CA SER A 156 -3.59 -6.71 -8.00
C SER A 156 -4.55 -5.57 -7.65
N HIS A 157 -5.31 -5.11 -8.65
CA HIS A 157 -6.32 -4.06 -8.59
C HIS A 157 -7.53 -4.46 -7.71
N PRO A 158 -7.78 -3.77 -6.58
CA PRO A 158 -8.87 -4.14 -5.68
C PRO A 158 -10.17 -3.37 -5.96
N THR A 159 -11.28 -4.06 -5.75
CA THR A 159 -12.59 -3.42 -5.53
C THR A 159 -12.96 -3.48 -4.05
N TYR A 160 -13.71 -2.48 -3.59
CA TYR A 160 -14.34 -2.44 -2.26
C TYR A 160 -15.81 -2.80 -2.39
N ARG A 161 -16.32 -3.69 -1.54
CA ARG A 161 -17.74 -4.06 -1.49
C ARG A 161 -18.29 -3.86 -0.08
N THR A 162 -19.37 -3.12 0.08
CA THR A 162 -20.09 -3.04 1.36
C THR A 162 -20.65 -4.41 1.75
N ALA A 163 -20.74 -4.72 3.04
CA ALA A 163 -21.21 -6.04 3.49
C ALA A 163 -22.64 -6.39 3.04
N ASP A 164 -23.49 -5.39 2.80
CA ASP A 164 -24.84 -5.57 2.26
C ASP A 164 -24.85 -5.76 0.72
N GLY A 165 -23.70 -5.65 0.06
CA GLY A 165 -23.52 -5.77 -1.37
C GLY A 165 -24.09 -4.62 -2.20
N THR A 166 -24.66 -3.58 -1.57
CA THR A 166 -25.36 -2.49 -2.27
C THR A 166 -24.40 -1.56 -3.00
N ARG A 167 -23.13 -1.51 -2.57
CA ARG A 167 -22.10 -0.67 -3.19
C ARG A 167 -20.85 -1.48 -3.50
N VAL A 168 -20.42 -1.41 -4.75
CA VAL A 168 -19.11 -1.85 -5.21
C VAL A 168 -18.38 -0.63 -5.74
N ILE A 169 -17.17 -0.39 -5.25
CA ILE A 169 -16.33 0.73 -5.65
C ILE A 169 -15.04 0.20 -6.24
N ASP A 170 -14.63 0.78 -7.36
CA ASP A 170 -13.27 0.70 -7.85
C ASP A 170 -12.39 1.61 -6.97
N GLU A 171 -11.50 1.00 -6.17
CA GLU A 171 -10.63 1.76 -5.27
C GLU A 171 -9.62 2.62 -6.03
N GLN A 172 -9.14 2.16 -7.18
CA GLN A 172 -8.24 2.97 -8.01
C GLN A 172 -8.96 4.24 -8.45
N ALA A 173 -10.19 4.14 -8.94
CA ALA A 173 -10.97 5.32 -9.34
C ALA A 173 -11.17 6.30 -8.17
N LEU A 174 -11.45 5.78 -6.97
CA LEU A 174 -11.61 6.57 -5.75
C LEU A 174 -10.34 7.37 -5.38
N TYR A 175 -9.21 6.68 -5.35
CA TYR A 175 -7.92 7.29 -4.97
C TYR A 175 -7.39 8.20 -6.07
N MET A 176 -7.48 7.80 -7.34
CA MET A 176 -6.96 8.59 -8.46
C MET A 176 -7.74 9.89 -8.67
N GLY A 177 -9.05 9.89 -8.42
CA GLY A 177 -9.86 11.12 -8.44
C GLY A 177 -9.40 12.16 -7.42
N SER A 178 -8.65 11.76 -6.39
CA SER A 178 -8.34 12.59 -5.24
C SER A 178 -6.83 12.83 -5.03
N LEU A 179 -5.97 11.85 -5.33
CA LEU A 179 -4.50 11.91 -5.14
C LEU A 179 -3.74 12.06 -6.46
N GLY A 180 -4.29 11.59 -7.58
CA GLY A 180 -3.53 11.36 -8.81
C GLY A 180 -2.57 10.16 -8.71
N ARG A 181 -1.83 9.91 -9.80
CA ARG A 181 -0.90 8.77 -9.92
C ARG A 181 0.42 9.00 -9.19
N PRO A 182 1.04 7.96 -8.62
CA PRO A 182 2.40 8.05 -8.06
C PRO A 182 3.43 8.50 -9.11
N PRO A 183 4.15 9.61 -8.90
CA PRO A 183 5.15 10.12 -9.85
C PRO A 183 6.53 9.48 -9.58
N TYR A 184 6.67 8.21 -9.95
CA TYR A 184 7.93 7.47 -9.84
C TYR A 184 9.09 8.21 -10.53
N LEU A 185 10.31 8.04 -10.02
CA LEU A 185 11.51 8.47 -10.73
C LEU A 185 11.60 7.74 -12.08
N PRO A 186 12.20 8.37 -13.11
CA PRO A 186 12.41 7.71 -14.40
C PRO A 186 13.12 6.37 -14.21
N VAL A 187 12.60 5.34 -14.88
CA VAL A 187 13.16 3.99 -14.83
C VAL A 187 14.60 4.04 -15.33
N VAL A 188 15.55 3.72 -14.45
CA VAL A 188 16.91 3.41 -14.87
C VAL A 188 16.86 1.98 -15.37
N MET A 189 16.81 1.80 -16.69
CA MET A 189 16.87 0.47 -17.31
C MET A 189 18.15 -0.23 -16.84
N ALA A 190 18.01 -1.32 -16.08
CA ALA A 190 19.12 -2.16 -15.67
C ALA A 190 19.71 -2.83 -16.92
N GLY A 191 20.69 -2.17 -17.55
CA GLY A 191 21.31 -2.65 -18.79
C GLY A 191 22.03 -1.60 -19.64
N ALA A 192 21.89 -0.30 -19.35
CA ALA A 192 22.74 0.73 -19.97
C ALA A 192 23.98 0.97 -19.11
N THR A 193 25.06 0.23 -19.38
CA THR A 193 26.42 0.70 -19.00
C THR A 193 26.70 2.01 -19.74
N VAL A 194 26.98 3.08 -19.01
CA VAL A 194 27.64 4.29 -19.54
C VAL A 194 29.15 4.06 -19.52
#